data_AF-A0A495JW78-F1
#
_entry.id   AF-A0A495JW78-F1
#
_cell.length_a   1.000
_cell.length_b   1.000
_cell.length_c   1.000
_cell.angle_alpha   90.00
_cell.angle_beta   90.00
_cell.angle_gamma   90.00
#
_symmetry.space_group_name_H-M   'P 1'
#
loop_
_entity.id
_entity.type
_entity.pdbx_description
1 polymer ?
#
loop_
_entity_poly.entity_id
_entity_poly.type
_entity_poly.pdbx_seq_one_letter_code
_entity_poly.pdbx_strand_id
1 'polypeptide(L)'
;MGLSSGSDIFNPVASALIDTYAPAHTIRAVLGTLLEKLRDADWDTYDESREEFRDNPVIAEVFARNLGHNLYGEGSGTLESRPKGGNAVWVLRCTTHGVLGTGDDTADEHDRLVRNWANHDQEEHGGDGIVDTDLLINREVNG
;
A
#
# COMPACT_ATOMS: atom_id res chain seq x y z
N MET A 1 -4.56 -16.73 30.51
CA MET A 1 -3.15 -16.72 30.05
C MET A 1 -3.10 -15.63 29.01
N GLY A 2 -2.43 -14.51 29.31
CA GLY A 2 -2.39 -13.34 28.43
C GLY A 2 -1.50 -13.65 27.24
N LEU A 3 -2.08 -13.67 26.04
CA LEU A 3 -1.31 -13.68 24.80
C LEU A 3 -0.49 -12.40 24.80
N SER A 4 0.82 -12.48 24.57
CA SER A 4 1.65 -11.28 24.38
C SER A 4 1.00 -10.46 23.28
N SER A 5 0.49 -9.27 23.62
CA SER A 5 -0.15 -8.40 22.65
C SER A 5 0.95 -7.76 21.80
N GLY A 6 0.69 -7.56 20.51
CA GLY A 6 1.64 -6.86 19.65
C GLY A 6 1.91 -5.42 20.09
N SER A 7 1.09 -4.86 20.98
CA SER A 7 1.32 -3.60 21.69
C SER A 7 2.59 -3.64 22.56
N ASP A 8 2.95 -4.79 23.15
CA ASP A 8 4.21 -4.95 23.91
C ASP A 8 5.45 -4.72 23.04
N ILE A 9 5.33 -4.85 21.71
CA ILE A 9 6.39 -4.58 20.75
C ILE A 9 6.19 -3.21 20.09
N PHE A 10 4.96 -2.91 19.65
CA PHE A 10 4.66 -1.70 18.91
C PHE A 10 4.84 -0.43 19.76
N ASN A 11 4.34 -0.43 20.99
CA ASN A 11 4.28 0.79 21.82
C ASN A 11 5.68 1.27 22.22
N PRO A 12 6.63 0.40 22.63
CA PRO A 12 7.99 0.84 22.90
C PRO A 12 8.69 1.44 21.68
N VAL A 13 8.47 0.89 20.48
CA VAL A 13 9.05 1.42 19.23
C VAL A 13 8.44 2.78 18.88
N ALA A 14 7.12 2.90 18.97
CA ALA A 14 6.40 4.14 18.72
C ALA A 14 6.84 5.26 19.68
N SER A 15 6.92 4.96 20.97
CA SER A 15 7.40 5.90 21.99
C SER A 15 8.85 6.32 21.74
N ALA A 16 9.76 5.40 21.41
CA ALA A 16 11.15 5.74 21.10
C ALA A 16 11.28 6.67 19.88
N LEU A 17 10.45 6.49 18.85
CA LEU A 17 10.43 7.38 17.69
C LEU A 17 9.90 8.78 18.03
N ILE A 18 8.91 8.87 18.91
CA ILE A 18 8.39 10.15 19.41
C ILE A 18 9.47 10.86 20.25
N ASP A 19 10.08 10.15 21.20
CA ASP A 19 11.07 10.71 22.15
C ASP A 19 12.33 11.21 21.44
N THR A 20 12.66 10.62 20.30
CA THR A 20 13.79 11.04 19.45
C THR A 20 13.43 12.12 18.44
N TYR A 21 12.18 12.62 18.46
CA TYR A 21 11.66 13.57 17.48
C TYR A 21 11.85 13.10 16.04
N ALA A 22 11.67 11.80 15.80
CA ALA A 22 11.76 11.25 14.45
C ALA A 22 10.78 11.98 13.52
N PRO A 23 11.19 12.32 12.29
CA PRO A 23 10.32 13.02 11.38
C PRO A 23 9.15 12.12 10.97
N ALA A 24 7.99 12.72 10.68
CA ALA A 24 6.74 11.98 10.43
C ALA A 24 6.85 10.92 9.31
N HIS A 25 7.66 11.15 8.27
CA HIS A 25 7.89 10.15 7.22
C HIS A 25 8.63 8.91 7.73
N THR A 26 9.58 9.07 8.65
CA THR A 26 10.29 7.96 9.31
C THR A 26 9.35 7.19 10.24
N ILE A 27 8.52 7.90 11.02
CA ILE A 27 7.52 7.27 11.89
C ILE A 27 6.57 6.39 11.07
N ARG A 28 6.05 6.92 9.95
CA ARG A 28 5.17 6.18 9.05
C ARG A 28 5.83 4.94 8.48
N ALA A 29 7.05 5.06 7.95
CA ALA A 29 7.76 3.94 7.35
C ALA A 29 8.02 2.82 8.38
N VAL A 30 8.58 3.17 9.54
CA VAL A 30 8.96 2.18 10.55
C VAL A 30 7.74 1.52 11.18
N LEU A 31 6.76 2.32 11.63
CA LEU A 31 5.59 1.77 12.32
C LEU A 31 4.62 1.08 11.37
N GLY A 32 4.52 1.53 10.11
CA GLY A 32 3.77 0.84 9.07
C GLY A 32 4.30 -0.58 8.84
N THR A 33 5.59 -0.71 8.52
CA THR A 33 6.22 -2.03 8.32
C THR A 33 6.14 -2.92 9.56
N LEU A 34 6.31 -2.35 10.77
CA LEU A 34 6.19 -3.12 11.99
C LEU A 34 4.77 -3.67 12.18
N LEU A 35 3.75 -2.84 11.95
CA LEU A 35 2.35 -3.23 12.11
C LEU A 35 1.94 -4.30 11.09
N GLU A 36 2.42 -4.22 9.85
CA GLU A 36 2.26 -5.27 8.83
C GLU A 36 2.86 -6.60 9.29
N LYS A 37 4.10 -6.59 9.82
CA LYS A 37 4.76 -7.82 10.27
C LYS A 37 4.11 -8.44 11.49
N LEU A 38 3.64 -7.63 12.43
CA LEU A 38 2.87 -8.10 13.57
C LEU A 38 1.55 -8.73 13.11
N ARG A 39 0.87 -8.11 12.15
CA ARG A 39 -0.34 -8.65 11.53
C ARG A 39 -0.09 -9.97 10.79
N ASP A 40 0.94 -10.04 9.96
CA ASP A 40 1.32 -11.27 9.23
C ASP A 40 1.61 -12.44 10.17
N ALA A 41 2.07 -12.14 11.39
CA ALA A 41 2.32 -13.11 12.44
C ALA A 41 1.09 -13.46 13.30
N ASP A 42 -0.08 -12.87 13.00
CA ASP A 42 -1.35 -13.01 13.74
C ASP A 42 -1.30 -12.40 15.16
N TRP A 43 -0.54 -11.30 15.35
CA TRP A 43 -0.44 -10.61 16.64
C TRP A 43 -1.47 -9.49 16.75
N ASP A 44 -2.28 -9.54 17.80
CA ASP A 44 -3.24 -8.48 18.11
C ASP A 44 -2.51 -7.27 18.72
N THR A 45 -2.39 -6.21 17.92
CA THR A 45 -1.70 -4.97 18.29
C THR A 45 -2.67 -3.82 18.48
N TYR A 46 -3.92 -3.97 18.02
CA TYR A 46 -4.65 -2.83 17.52
C TYR A 46 -5.36 -2.03 18.60
N ASP A 47 -6.17 -2.69 19.44
CA ASP A 47 -7.05 -1.99 20.37
C ASP A 47 -6.26 -1.24 21.45
N GLU A 48 -5.24 -1.88 22.03
CA GLU A 48 -4.41 -1.30 23.09
C GLU A 48 -3.53 -0.15 22.57
N SER A 49 -2.82 -0.37 21.46
CA SER A 49 -1.91 0.63 20.89
C SER A 49 -2.66 1.83 20.31
N ARG A 50 -3.84 1.61 19.73
CA ARG A 50 -4.68 2.70 19.22
C ARG A 50 -5.22 3.58 20.35
N GLU A 51 -5.56 2.99 21.50
CA GLU A 51 -5.97 3.78 22.66
C GLU A 51 -4.80 4.61 23.19
N GLU A 52 -3.62 4.02 23.33
CA GLU A 52 -2.42 4.71 23.83
C GLU A 52 -2.00 5.90 22.96
N PHE A 53 -2.02 5.74 21.63
CA PHE A 53 -1.56 6.77 20.70
C PHE A 53 -2.69 7.55 20.00
N ARG A 54 -3.91 7.53 20.55
CA ARG A 54 -5.09 8.16 19.96
C ARG A 54 -4.88 9.63 19.59
N ASP A 55 -4.14 10.36 20.41
CA ASP A 55 -3.92 11.80 20.24
C ASP A 55 -2.71 12.14 19.35
N ASN A 56 -1.96 11.13 18.89
CA ASN A 56 -0.86 11.34 17.95
C ASN A 56 -1.36 11.22 16.50
N PRO A 57 -1.47 12.33 15.74
CA PRO A 57 -2.07 12.31 14.41
C PRO A 57 -1.26 11.48 13.41
N VAL A 58 0.06 11.38 13.57
CA VAL A 58 0.91 10.59 12.66
C VAL A 58 0.73 9.10 12.91
N ILE A 59 0.63 8.67 14.18
CA ILE A 59 0.40 7.26 14.51
C ILE A 59 -1.04 6.85 14.21
N ALA A 60 -2.01 7.72 14.47
CA ALA A 60 -3.40 7.50 14.07
C ALA A 60 -3.51 7.32 12.55
N GLU A 61 -2.73 8.06 11.75
CA GLU A 61 -2.63 7.86 10.31
C GLU A 61 -2.01 6.50 9.94
N VAL A 62 -0.96 6.06 10.65
CA VAL A 62 -0.36 4.72 10.45
C VAL A 62 -1.39 3.63 10.67
N PHE A 63 -2.16 3.70 11.77
CA PHE A 63 -3.26 2.76 12.01
C PHE A 63 -4.34 2.88 10.93
N ALA A 64 -4.81 4.08 10.59
CA ALA A 64 -5.85 4.28 9.58
C ALA A 64 -5.47 3.68 8.22
N ARG A 65 -4.22 3.85 7.78
CA ARG A 65 -3.68 3.22 6.57
C ARG A 65 -3.71 1.69 6.70
N ASN A 66 -3.16 1.16 7.79
CA ASN A 66 -3.01 -0.28 8.03
C ASN A 66 -4.33 -1.03 8.27
N LEU A 67 -5.35 -0.35 8.80
CA LEU A 67 -6.72 -0.86 8.95
C LEU A 67 -7.56 -0.70 7.69
N GLY A 68 -7.27 0.34 6.90
CA GLY A 68 -7.91 0.61 5.61
C GLY A 68 -7.69 -0.50 4.60
N HIS A 69 -6.60 -1.27 4.74
CA HIS A 69 -6.36 -2.51 3.98
C HIS A 69 -7.44 -3.60 4.17
N ASN A 70 -8.41 -3.41 5.06
CA ASN A 70 -9.56 -4.30 5.23
C ASN A 70 -10.93 -3.65 4.99
N LEU A 71 -10.99 -2.39 4.54
CA LEU A 71 -12.27 -1.75 4.17
C LEU A 71 -12.48 -1.65 2.65
N TYR A 72 -11.39 -1.69 1.88
CA TYR A 72 -11.42 -1.89 0.44
C TYR A 72 -10.29 -2.87 0.14
N GLY A 73 -10.62 -4.08 -0.30
CA GLY A 73 -9.62 -5.11 -0.58
C GLY A 73 -8.47 -4.56 -1.43
N GLU A 74 -7.26 -5.10 -1.20
CA GLU A 74 -6.03 -4.78 -1.94
C GLU A 74 -6.37 -4.47 -3.41
N GLY A 75 -6.35 -3.18 -3.75
CA GLY A 75 -6.58 -2.78 -5.13
C GLY A 75 -5.42 -3.33 -5.92
N SER A 76 -5.65 -4.28 -6.82
CA SER A 76 -4.60 -4.76 -7.70
C SER A 76 -4.61 -3.93 -8.98
N GLY A 77 -3.42 -3.53 -9.39
CA GLY A 77 -3.17 -2.90 -10.67
C GLY A 77 -3.09 -3.95 -11.76
N THR A 78 -3.58 -3.64 -12.95
CA THR A 78 -3.43 -4.49 -14.14
C THR A 78 -3.08 -3.60 -15.32
N LEU A 79 -1.96 -3.87 -15.96
CA LEU A 79 -1.54 -3.22 -17.19
C LEU A 79 -1.64 -4.22 -18.35
N GLU A 80 -2.59 -3.99 -19.25
CA GLU A 80 -2.90 -4.87 -20.38
C GLU A 80 -2.67 -4.16 -21.71
N SER A 81 -2.11 -4.88 -22.69
CA SER A 81 -2.12 -4.45 -24.08
C SER A 81 -3.39 -4.94 -24.76
N ARG A 82 -4.19 -4.03 -25.32
CA ARG A 82 -5.43 -4.36 -26.03
C ARG A 82 -5.39 -3.90 -27.48
N PRO A 83 -5.90 -4.69 -28.44
CA PRO A 83 -6.05 -4.23 -29.81
C PRO A 83 -7.16 -3.18 -29.93
N LYS A 84 -6.86 -2.03 -30.53
CA LYS A 84 -7.81 -0.96 -30.86
C LYS A 84 -7.56 -0.46 -32.28
N GLY A 85 -8.45 -0.81 -33.20
CA GLY A 85 -8.39 -0.32 -34.59
C GLY A 85 -7.14 -0.74 -35.37
N GLY A 86 -6.53 -1.88 -35.03
CA GLY A 86 -5.33 -2.40 -35.69
C GLY A 86 -4.01 -2.13 -34.97
N ASN A 87 -4.00 -1.26 -33.95
CA ASN A 87 -2.83 -1.00 -33.10
C ASN A 87 -3.06 -1.53 -31.69
N ALA A 88 -1.99 -1.89 -30.98
CA ALA A 88 -2.05 -2.18 -29.56
C ALA A 88 -2.15 -0.86 -28.76
N VAL A 89 -2.85 -0.89 -27.63
CA VAL A 89 -2.91 0.20 -26.65
C VAL A 89 -2.73 -0.36 -25.26
N TRP A 90 -1.93 0.31 -24.43
CA TRP A 90 -1.84 -0.01 -23.01
C TRP A 90 -3.08 0.50 -22.27
N VAL A 91 -3.60 -0.31 -21.34
CA VAL A 91 -4.72 0.03 -20.46
C VAL A 91 -4.35 -0.32 -19.02
N LEU A 92 -4.24 0.69 -18.16
CA LEU A 92 -4.06 0.52 -16.73
C LEU A 92 -5.42 0.48 -16.03
N ARG A 93 -5.64 -0.54 -15.22
CA ARG A 93 -6.83 -0.70 -14.37
C ARG A 93 -6.44 -0.94 -12.93
N CYS A 94 -7.28 -0.45 -12.04
CA CYS A 94 -7.35 -0.82 -10.64
C CYS A 94 -8.64 -1.63 -10.44
N THR A 95 -8.57 -2.75 -9.70
CA THR A 95 -9.76 -3.55 -9.38
C THR A 95 -10.83 -2.76 -8.61
N THR A 96 -10.41 -1.77 -7.84
CA THR A 96 -11.27 -0.95 -6.98
C THR A 96 -11.78 0.31 -7.69
N HIS A 97 -10.95 0.94 -8.54
CA HIS A 97 -11.22 2.27 -9.10
C HIS A 97 -11.49 2.27 -10.62
N GLY A 98 -11.38 1.12 -11.28
CA GLY A 98 -11.62 1.01 -12.72
C GLY A 98 -10.43 1.44 -13.56
N VAL A 99 -10.65 2.13 -14.69
CA VAL A 99 -9.58 2.53 -15.62
C VAL A 99 -8.88 3.78 -15.10
N LEU A 100 -7.57 3.69 -14.87
CA LEU A 100 -6.74 4.80 -14.41
C LEU A 100 -6.02 5.51 -15.56
N GLY A 101 -5.79 4.82 -16.67
CA GLY A 101 -5.12 5.41 -17.82
C GLY A 101 -5.06 4.51 -19.04
N THR A 102 -4.84 5.14 -20.19
CA THR A 102 -4.56 4.46 -21.46
C THR A 102 -3.39 5.13 -22.17
N GLY A 103 -2.66 4.38 -22.98
CA GLY A 103 -1.56 4.89 -23.82
C GLY A 103 -1.50 4.13 -25.16
N ASP A 104 -0.65 4.59 -26.08
CA ASP A 104 -0.31 3.78 -27.26
C ASP A 104 0.56 2.55 -26.85
N ASP A 105 1.06 1.77 -27.80
CA ASP A 105 1.86 0.57 -27.53
C ASP A 105 3.35 0.85 -27.30
N THR A 106 3.73 2.11 -27.08
CA THR A 106 5.13 2.46 -26.87
C THR A 106 5.62 2.06 -25.47
N ALA A 107 6.92 1.85 -25.34
CA ALA A 107 7.57 1.63 -24.05
C ALA A 107 7.47 2.86 -23.14
N ASP A 108 7.52 4.07 -23.70
CA ASP A 108 7.40 5.31 -22.93
C ASP A 108 6.02 5.42 -22.27
N GLU A 109 4.96 5.03 -22.99
CA GLU A 109 3.62 5.01 -22.43
C GLU A 109 3.40 3.89 -21.43
N HIS A 110 4.01 2.72 -21.65
CA HIS A 110 4.07 1.68 -20.63
C HIS A 110 4.68 2.21 -19.32
N ASP A 111 5.86 2.82 -19.39
CA ASP A 111 6.58 3.32 -18.20
C ASP A 111 5.83 4.46 -17.51
N ARG A 112 5.13 5.32 -18.26
CA ARG A 112 4.25 6.33 -17.68
C ARG A 112 3.10 5.69 -16.90
N LEU A 113 2.47 4.65 -17.44
CA LEU A 113 1.37 3.95 -16.78
C LEU A 113 1.84 3.18 -15.54
N VAL A 114 3.04 2.57 -15.56
CA VAL A 114 3.65 1.97 -14.36
C VAL A 114 3.83 3.01 -13.24
N ARG A 115 4.37 4.19 -13.57
CA ARG A 115 4.51 5.28 -12.59
C ARG A 115 3.16 5.79 -12.08
N ASN A 116 2.15 5.85 -12.96
CA ASN A 116 0.80 6.20 -12.56
C ASN A 116 0.22 5.18 -11.57
N TRP A 117 0.48 3.88 -11.77
CA TRP A 117 0.08 2.87 -10.79
C TRP A 117 0.80 3.05 -9.46
N ALA A 118 2.12 3.25 -9.46
CA ALA A 118 2.90 3.47 -8.24
C ALA A 118 2.32 4.59 -7.36
N ASN A 119 2.01 5.72 -7.99
CA ASN A 119 1.43 6.86 -7.30
C ASN A 119 0.00 6.57 -6.83
N HIS A 120 -0.83 5.99 -7.69
CA HIS A 120 -2.22 5.64 -7.35
C HIS A 120 -2.28 4.64 -6.18
N ASP A 121 -1.43 3.62 -6.21
CA ASP A 121 -1.33 2.61 -5.15
C ASP A 121 -0.91 3.24 -3.82
N GLN A 122 0.07 4.14 -3.85
CA GLN A 122 0.50 4.88 -2.67
C GLN A 122 -0.58 5.83 -2.12
N GLU A 123 -1.31 6.53 -3.00
CA GLU A 123 -2.30 7.54 -2.62
C GLU A 123 -3.64 6.92 -2.18
N GLU A 124 -4.10 5.88 -2.87
CA GLU A 124 -5.46 5.34 -2.76
C GLU A 124 -5.51 3.96 -2.08
N HIS A 125 -4.40 3.22 -2.06
CA HIS A 125 -4.32 1.87 -1.48
C HIS A 125 -3.29 1.74 -0.36
N GLY A 126 -2.55 2.81 -0.05
CA GLY A 126 -1.54 2.83 1.01
C GLY A 126 -0.26 2.07 0.67
N GLY A 127 -0.05 1.72 -0.60
CA GLY A 127 1.15 1.04 -1.08
C GLY A 127 2.43 1.85 -0.85
N ASP A 128 3.58 1.18 -0.91
CA ASP A 128 4.90 1.78 -0.70
C ASP A 128 5.38 2.61 -1.91
N GLY A 129 4.62 2.62 -3.01
CA GLY A 129 4.98 3.26 -4.27
C GLY A 129 6.03 2.48 -5.07
N ILE A 130 6.33 1.23 -4.68
CA ILE A 130 7.19 0.32 -5.41
C ILE A 130 6.32 -0.60 -6.24
N VAL A 131 6.57 -0.62 -7.53
CA VAL A 131 5.81 -1.48 -8.46
C VAL A 131 6.71 -2.61 -8.92
N ASP A 132 6.32 -3.83 -8.58
CA ASP A 132 6.82 -5.00 -9.29
C ASP A 132 6.12 -5.06 -10.65
N THR A 133 6.85 -4.64 -11.69
CA THR A 133 6.34 -4.60 -13.06
C THR A 133 5.93 -5.99 -13.57
N ASP A 134 6.55 -7.07 -13.08
CA ASP A 134 6.19 -8.42 -13.49
C ASP A 134 4.85 -8.86 -12.89
N LEU A 135 4.45 -8.28 -11.74
CA LEU A 135 3.12 -8.49 -11.14
C LEU A 135 2.06 -7.56 -11.73
N LEU A 136 2.44 -6.36 -12.20
CA LEU A 136 1.51 -5.40 -12.80
C LEU A 136 1.06 -5.82 -14.21
N ILE A 137 1.93 -6.47 -14.97
CA ILE A 137 1.63 -6.92 -16.33
C ILE A 137 0.82 -8.21 -16.26
N ASN A 138 -0.47 -8.13 -16.60
CA ASN A 138 -1.25 -9.34 -16.81
C ASN A 138 -0.90 -9.94 -18.18
N ARG A 139 -0.01 -10.93 -18.17
CA ARG A 139 0.43 -11.66 -19.37
C ARG A 139 -0.61 -12.65 -19.91
N GLU A 140 -1.85 -12.66 -19.39
CA GLU A 140 -2.95 -13.45 -19.96
C GLU A 140 -3.49 -12.87 -21.29
N VAL A 141 -2.62 -12.76 -22.29
CA VAL A 141 -3.06 -12.64 -23.69
C VAL A 141 -2.08 -13.41 -24.56
N ASN A 142 -2.12 -14.75 -24.48
CA ASN A 142 -1.78 -15.66 -25.58
C ASN A 142 -2.15 -17.10 -25.17
N GLY A 143 -3.44 -17.41 -25.33
CA GLY A 143 -4.00 -18.76 -25.37
C GLY A 143 -5.18 -18.76 -26.33
#